data_AF-A0A804PDV2-F1
#
_entry.id   AF-A0A804PDV2-F1
#
_cell.length_a   1.000
_cell.length_b   1.000
_cell.length_c   1.000
_cell.angle_alpha   90.00
_cell.angle_beta   90.00
_cell.angle_gamma   90.00
#
_symmetry.space_group_name_H-M   'P 1'
#
loop_
_entity.id
_entity.type
_entity.pdbx_description
1 polymer ?
#
loop_
_entity_poly.entity_id
_entity_poly.type
_entity_poly.pdbx_seq_one_letter_code
_entity_poly.pdbx_strand_id
1 'polypeptide(L)'
;MYMQVALSDTGIPKVNVSVSAASDEEPEVDVSDEEFLQFDTSGVPIIITLTKVGRHYIVDATSEEESQMSSAVSVSVNRHGQICGLTKRGGAGLDPSVIFDMISVAKHVSQQFISLLDSEIAAAEAEEEAQ
;
A
#
# COMPACT_ATOMS: atom_id res chain seq x y z
N MET A 1 3.11 -2.96 -2.98
CA MET A 1 3.85 -3.74 -1.97
C MET A 1 4.85 -2.86 -1.22
N TYR A 2 5.90 -2.37 -1.88
CA TYR A 2 6.99 -1.60 -1.24
C TYR A 2 6.57 -0.46 -0.30
N MET A 3 5.54 0.30 -0.67
CA MET A 3 5.09 1.44 0.14
C MET A 3 4.59 1.02 1.52
N GLN A 4 3.91 -0.13 1.64
CA GLN A 4 3.41 -0.60 2.94
C GLN A 4 4.58 -1.05 3.83
N VAL A 5 5.53 -1.80 3.27
CA VAL A 5 6.72 -2.29 3.99
C VAL A 5 7.62 -1.13 4.43
N ALA A 6 7.87 -0.18 3.54
CA ALA A 6 8.70 0.99 3.88
C ALA A 6 8.05 1.84 4.99
N LEU A 7 6.72 2.01 4.96
CA LEU A 7 6.01 2.76 5.99
C LEU A 7 5.97 2.03 7.34
N SER A 8 5.90 0.69 7.37
CA SER A 8 5.96 -0.05 8.63
C SER A 8 7.33 0.04 9.30
N ASP A 9 8.37 0.14 8.50
CA ASP A 9 9.77 0.30 8.95
C ASP A 9 10.16 1.77 9.20
N THR A 10 9.25 2.73 8.95
CA THR A 10 9.57 4.15 9.15
C THR A 10 9.35 4.58 10.60
N GLY A 11 10.43 4.93 11.29
CA GLY A 11 10.39 5.64 12.57
C GLY A 11 10.41 7.16 12.40
N ILE A 12 9.38 7.86 12.87
CA ILE A 12 9.37 9.34 12.93
C ILE A 12 10.02 9.77 14.24
N PRO A 13 11.09 10.59 14.22
CA PRO A 13 11.70 11.05 15.47
C PRO A 13 10.70 11.88 16.28
N LYS A 14 10.70 11.69 17.59
CA LYS A 14 9.87 12.50 18.47
C LYS A 14 10.39 13.94 18.48
N VAL A 15 9.49 14.89 18.25
CA VAL A 15 9.80 16.33 18.24
C VAL A 15 8.98 17.03 19.30
N ASN A 16 9.65 17.76 20.19
CA ASN A 16 9.02 18.67 21.14
C ASN A 16 9.18 20.10 20.62
N VAL A 17 8.07 20.83 20.52
CA VAL A 17 8.06 22.23 20.08
C VAL A 17 7.64 23.11 21.25
N SER A 18 8.55 23.93 21.74
CA SER A 18 8.28 24.95 22.77
C SER A 18 8.03 26.30 22.11
N VAL A 19 6.78 26.78 22.23
CA VAL A 19 6.41 28.12 21.76
C VAL A 19 6.50 29.10 22.93
N SER A 20 7.43 30.05 22.84
CA SER A 20 7.61 31.11 23.85
C SER A 20 6.42 32.09 23.81
N ALA A 21 6.03 32.64 24.97
CA ALA A 21 4.86 33.53 25.07
C ALA A 21 5.10 34.93 24.45
N ALA A 22 6.36 35.27 24.15
CA ALA A 22 6.71 36.50 23.45
C ALA A 22 6.49 36.31 21.93
N SER A 23 5.72 37.18 21.30
CA SER A 23 5.27 37.04 19.90
C SER A 23 6.38 37.10 18.84
N ASP A 24 7.61 37.43 19.23
CA ASP A 24 8.75 37.66 18.33
C ASP A 24 9.86 36.59 18.45
N GLU A 25 9.72 35.59 19.31
CA GLU A 25 10.71 34.50 19.42
C GLU A 25 10.31 33.32 18.53
N GLU A 26 11.25 32.82 17.72
CA GLU A 26 11.06 31.60 16.93
C GLU A 26 10.84 30.40 17.86
N PRO A 27 9.93 29.47 17.52
CA PRO A 27 9.67 28.30 18.34
C PRO A 27 10.93 27.43 18.44
N GLU A 28 11.28 27.04 19.66
CA GLU A 28 12.36 26.08 19.90
C GLU A 28 11.87 24.67 19.55
N VAL A 29 12.70 23.93 18.81
CA VAL A 29 12.40 22.58 18.35
C VAL A 29 13.49 21.65 18.88
N ASP A 30 13.09 20.73 19.76
CA ASP A 30 13.94 19.68 20.31
C ASP A 30 13.56 18.33 19.68
N VAL A 31 14.55 17.61 19.17
CA VAL A 31 14.36 16.35 18.42
C VAL A 31 15.06 15.23 19.19
N SER A 32 14.34 14.15 19.49
CA SER A 32 14.92 12.97 20.13
C SER A 32 15.68 12.11 19.12
N ASP A 33 16.88 11.68 19.49
CA ASP A 33 17.69 10.71 18.72
C ASP A 33 17.34 9.25 19.06
N GLU A 34 16.61 9.01 20.16
CA GLU A 34 16.34 7.66 20.69
C GLU A 34 14.85 7.27 20.54
N GLU A 35 13.94 8.24 20.67
CA GLU A 35 12.50 7.99 20.62
C GLU A 35 11.93 8.18 19.21
N PHE A 36 11.37 7.10 18.66
CA PHE A 36 10.67 7.10 17.38
C PHE A 36 9.20 6.70 17.55
N LEU A 37 8.34 7.30 16.74
CA LEU A 37 6.94 6.94 16.58
C LEU A 37 6.77 6.17 15.26
N GLN A 38 6.22 4.97 15.33
CA GLN A 38 5.83 4.22 14.13
C GLN A 38 4.52 4.74 13.52
N PHE A 39 4.43 4.68 12.19
CA PHE A 39 3.18 4.92 11.48
C PHE A 39 2.18 3.79 11.72
N ASP A 40 0.90 4.15 11.93
CA ASP A 40 -0.18 3.19 11.79
C ASP A 40 -0.38 2.85 10.30
N THR A 41 0.09 1.67 9.90
CA THR A 41 -0.02 1.17 8.53
C THR A 41 -1.30 0.40 8.23
N SER A 42 -2.23 0.28 9.19
CA SER A 42 -3.48 -0.49 9.01
C SER A 42 -4.35 0.01 7.85
N GLY A 43 -4.30 1.32 7.59
CA GLY A 43 -5.03 1.98 6.50
C GLY A 43 -4.32 1.94 5.14
N VAL A 44 -3.05 1.53 5.07
CA VAL A 44 -2.26 1.53 3.83
C VAL A 44 -2.70 0.37 2.94
N PRO A 45 -3.22 0.62 1.73
CA PRO A 45 -3.70 -0.46 0.86
C PRO A 45 -2.57 -1.05 0.02
N ILE A 46 -2.74 -2.31 -0.35
CA ILE A 46 -2.00 -2.91 -1.48
C ILE A 46 -2.80 -2.78 -2.76
N ILE A 47 -2.09 -2.67 -3.88
CA ILE A 47 -2.68 -2.51 -5.20
C ILE A 47 -2.51 -3.82 -5.97
N ILE A 48 -3.61 -4.39 -6.43
CA ILE A 48 -3.63 -5.56 -7.31
C ILE A 48 -4.08 -5.10 -8.70
N THR A 49 -3.30 -5.42 -9.72
CA THR A 49 -3.62 -5.07 -11.11
C THR A 49 -4.07 -6.31 -11.88
N LEU A 50 -5.25 -6.21 -12.48
CA LEU A 50 -5.82 -7.21 -13.38
C LEU A 50 -5.78 -6.69 -14.81
N THR A 51 -5.12 -7.42 -15.68
CA THR A 51 -4.86 -7.04 -17.07
C THR A 51 -5.70 -7.91 -18.01
N LYS A 52 -6.50 -7.27 -18.85
CA LYS A 52 -7.36 -7.93 -19.85
C LYS A 52 -6.56 -8.26 -21.10
N VAL A 53 -6.39 -9.56 -21.38
CA VAL A 53 -5.72 -10.08 -22.58
C VAL A 53 -6.68 -10.99 -23.34
N GLY A 54 -7.03 -10.61 -24.57
CA GLY A 54 -8.01 -11.34 -25.39
C GLY A 54 -9.36 -11.51 -24.70
N ARG A 55 -9.76 -12.75 -24.40
CA ARG A 55 -11.02 -13.10 -23.71
C ARG A 55 -10.88 -13.27 -22.20
N HIS A 56 -9.66 -13.35 -21.67
CA HIS A 56 -9.40 -13.53 -20.24
C HIS A 56 -8.82 -12.27 -19.60
N TYR A 57 -8.65 -12.30 -18.29
CA TYR A 57 -7.80 -11.38 -17.56
C TYR A 57 -6.84 -12.17 -16.67
N ILE A 58 -5.72 -11.55 -16.35
CA ILE A 58 -4.65 -12.12 -15.51
C ILE A 58 -4.27 -11.13 -14.43
N VAL A 59 -3.73 -11.62 -13.32
CA VAL A 59 -3.19 -10.81 -12.23
C VAL A 59 -1.67 -10.71 -12.42
N ASP A 60 -1.10 -9.54 -12.15
CA ASP A 60 0.37 -9.32 -12.20
C ASP A 60 0.99 -9.64 -13.56
N ALA A 61 0.46 -8.99 -14.61
CA ALA A 61 0.91 -9.21 -15.97
C ALA A 61 2.37 -8.78 -16.16
N THR A 62 3.14 -9.65 -16.82
CA THR A 62 4.48 -9.33 -17.31
C THR A 62 4.43 -8.21 -18.36
N SER A 63 5.56 -7.57 -18.63
CA SER A 63 5.64 -6.52 -19.65
C SER A 63 5.20 -7.01 -21.04
N GLU A 64 5.49 -8.27 -21.36
CA GLU A 64 5.09 -8.94 -22.58
C GLU A 64 3.56 -9.13 -22.65
N GLU A 65 2.93 -9.55 -21.55
CA GLU A 65 1.47 -9.72 -21.50
C GLU A 65 0.74 -8.39 -21.50
N GLU A 66 1.28 -7.38 -20.80
CA GLU A 66 0.77 -6.01 -20.84
C GLU A 66 0.84 -5.41 -22.25
N SER A 67 1.84 -5.76 -23.06
CA SER A 67 1.92 -5.30 -24.46
C SER A 67 0.72 -5.76 -25.31
N GLN A 68 0.06 -6.84 -24.90
CA GLN A 68 -1.11 -7.42 -25.57
C GLN A 68 -2.43 -7.04 -24.88
N MET A 69 -2.40 -6.14 -23.89
CA MET A 69 -3.57 -5.77 -23.13
C MET A 69 -4.53 -4.88 -23.94
N SER A 70 -5.83 -5.02 -23.66
CA SER A 70 -6.84 -4.06 -24.12
C SER A 70 -7.21 -3.03 -23.04
N SER A 71 -7.23 -3.49 -21.79
CA SER A 71 -7.58 -2.72 -20.59
C SER A 71 -6.96 -3.36 -19.36
N ALA A 72 -6.75 -2.58 -18.30
CA ALA A 72 -6.39 -3.12 -17.00
C ALA A 72 -7.11 -2.36 -15.90
N VAL A 73 -7.36 -3.03 -14.78
CA VAL A 73 -7.99 -2.49 -13.59
C VAL A 73 -7.06 -2.69 -12.42
N SER A 74 -6.65 -1.60 -11.79
CA SER A 74 -5.93 -1.61 -10.52
C SER A 74 -6.92 -1.38 -9.38
N VAL A 75 -6.90 -2.27 -8.39
CA VAL A 75 -7.78 -2.22 -7.22
C VAL A 75 -6.91 -2.13 -5.98
N SER A 76 -7.14 -1.09 -5.17
CA SER A 76 -6.44 -0.87 -3.91
C SER A 76 -7.28 -1.44 -2.77
N VAL A 77 -6.71 -2.31 -1.95
CA VAL A 77 -7.41 -2.99 -0.83
C VAL A 77 -6.58 -2.87 0.45
N ASN A 78 -7.20 -2.45 1.55
CA ASN A 78 -6.55 -2.36 2.87
C ASN A 78 -6.64 -3.68 3.66
N ARG A 79 -6.01 -3.72 4.85
CA ARG A 79 -6.03 -4.89 5.76
C ARG A 79 -7.44 -5.33 6.17
N HIS A 80 -8.42 -4.42 6.17
CA HIS A 80 -9.82 -4.73 6.46
C HIS A 80 -10.60 -5.32 5.28
N GLY A 81 -9.96 -5.53 4.12
CA GLY A 81 -10.61 -6.00 2.91
C GLY A 81 -11.57 -4.96 2.29
N GLN A 82 -11.37 -3.68 2.59
CA GLN A 82 -12.12 -2.58 2.00
C GLN A 82 -11.40 -2.07 0.76
N ILE A 83 -12.16 -1.68 -0.26
CA ILE A 83 -11.62 -1.10 -1.49
C ILE A 83 -11.37 0.39 -1.23
N CYS A 84 -10.12 0.81 -1.34
CA CYS A 84 -9.67 2.19 -1.12
C CYS A 84 -9.50 2.97 -2.43
N GLY A 85 -9.47 2.27 -3.57
CA GLY A 85 -9.25 2.90 -4.87
C GLY A 85 -9.47 1.92 -6.00
N LEU A 86 -9.92 2.45 -7.14
CA LEU A 86 -10.07 1.69 -8.37
C LEU A 86 -9.68 2.58 -9.55
N THR A 87 -8.84 2.07 -10.44
CA THR A 87 -8.42 2.79 -11.63
C THR A 87 -8.42 1.86 -12.83
N LYS A 88 -9.12 2.26 -13.89
CA LYS A 88 -9.06 1.59 -15.19
C LYS A 88 -8.07 2.32 -16.08
N ARG A 89 -7.19 1.57 -16.75
CA ARG A 89 -6.37 2.03 -17.86
C ARG A 89 -6.65 1.23 -19.15
N GLY A 90 -6.09 1.70 -20.26
CA GLY A 90 -6.31 1.14 -21.59
C GLY A 90 -7.55 1.69 -22.29
N GLY A 91 -7.56 1.60 -23.63
CA GLY A 91 -8.55 2.25 -24.49
C GLY A 91 -9.85 1.46 -24.70
N ALA A 92 -9.87 0.16 -24.41
CA ALA A 92 -11.06 -0.65 -24.63
C ALA A 92 -12.08 -0.49 -23.49
N GLY A 93 -13.37 -0.60 -23.81
CA GLY A 93 -14.42 -0.73 -22.79
C GLY A 93 -14.28 -2.06 -22.02
N LEU A 94 -14.78 -2.09 -20.79
CA LEU A 94 -14.98 -3.31 -20.02
C LEU A 94 -16.44 -3.39 -19.63
N ASP A 95 -17.02 -4.59 -19.76
CA ASP A 95 -18.36 -4.84 -19.26
C ASP A 95 -18.36 -4.69 -17.73
N PRO A 96 -19.35 -4.00 -17.12
CA PRO A 96 -19.41 -3.86 -15.67
C PRO A 96 -19.35 -5.20 -14.91
N SER A 97 -19.91 -6.28 -15.48
CA SER A 97 -19.84 -7.61 -14.88
C SER A 97 -18.40 -8.11 -14.72
N VAL A 98 -17.55 -7.86 -15.72
CA VAL A 98 -16.12 -8.21 -15.68
C VAL A 98 -15.39 -7.36 -14.65
N ILE A 99 -15.78 -6.10 -14.47
CA ILE A 99 -15.16 -5.24 -13.43
C ILE A 99 -15.50 -5.76 -12.03
N PHE A 100 -16.74 -6.17 -11.77
CA PHE A 100 -17.12 -6.76 -10.48
C PHE A 100 -16.40 -8.08 -10.21
N ASP A 101 -16.22 -8.89 -11.24
CA ASP A 101 -15.43 -10.12 -11.16
C ASP A 101 -13.96 -9.82 -10.84
N MET A 102 -13.35 -8.87 -11.56
CA MET A 102 -11.98 -8.41 -11.30
C MET A 102 -11.80 -7.87 -9.88
N ILE A 103 -12.77 -7.10 -9.36
CA ILE A 103 -12.75 -6.61 -7.98
C ILE A 103 -12.77 -7.78 -6.99
N SER A 104 -13.61 -8.78 -7.23
CA SER A 104 -13.74 -9.94 -6.35
C SER A 104 -12.44 -10.75 -6.30
N VAL A 105 -11.82 -10.98 -7.47
CA VAL A 105 -10.50 -11.60 -7.57
C VAL A 105 -9.44 -10.76 -6.87
N ALA A 106 -9.43 -9.44 -7.09
CA ALA A 106 -8.47 -8.54 -6.45
C ALA A 106 -8.52 -8.61 -4.93
N LYS A 107 -9.72 -8.61 -4.34
CA LYS A 107 -9.92 -8.73 -2.89
C LYS A 107 -9.41 -10.07 -2.34
N HIS A 108 -9.62 -11.16 -3.08
CA HIS A 108 -9.16 -12.48 -2.66
C HIS A 108 -7.63 -12.56 -2.66
N VAL A 109 -7.00 -12.13 -3.77
CA VAL A 109 -5.53 -12.11 -3.89
C VAL A 109 -4.92 -11.15 -2.87
N SER A 110 -5.55 -9.99 -2.65
CA SER A 110 -5.02 -9.00 -1.71
C SER A 110 -4.98 -9.53 -0.27
N GLN A 111 -6.00 -10.27 0.17
CA GLN A 111 -6.02 -10.86 1.51
C GLN A 111 -4.87 -11.86 1.71
N GLN A 112 -4.56 -12.68 0.71
CA GLN A 112 -3.43 -13.60 0.75
C GLN A 112 -2.10 -12.85 0.81
N PHE A 113 -1.94 -11.82 -0.03
CA PHE A 113 -0.73 -11.01 -0.07
C PHE A 113 -0.50 -10.22 1.22
N ILE A 114 -1.54 -9.63 1.80
CA ILE A 114 -1.47 -8.92 3.08
C ILE A 114 -1.01 -9.87 4.18
N SER A 115 -1.60 -11.06 4.28
CA SER A 115 -1.21 -12.05 5.30
C SER A 115 0.25 -12.48 5.15
N LEU A 116 0.73 -12.66 3.92
CA LEU A 116 2.13 -13.00 3.67
C LEU A 116 3.06 -11.84 4.07
N LEU A 117 2.74 -10.63 3.62
CA LEU A 117 3.49 -9.41 3.95
C LEU A 117 3.62 -9.21 5.46
N ASP A 118 2.50 -9.33 6.19
CA ASP A 118 2.50 -9.13 7.64
C ASP A 118 3.37 -10.17 8.35
N SER A 119 3.39 -11.41 7.85
CA SER A 119 4.26 -12.47 8.39
C SER A 119 5.75 -12.18 8.13
N GLU A 120 6.10 -11.72 6.93
CA GLU A 120 7.50 -11.43 6.58
C GLU A 120 8.02 -10.19 7.33
N ILE A 121 7.19 -9.16 7.51
CA ILE A 121 7.53 -7.97 8.30
C ILE A 121 7.81 -8.38 9.76
N ALA A 122 6.89 -9.14 10.38
CA ALA A 122 7.06 -9.58 11.77
C ALA A 122 8.30 -10.47 11.96
N ALA A 123 8.64 -11.30 10.95
CA ALA A 123 9.85 -12.10 10.98
C ALA A 123 11.12 -11.23 10.93
N ALA A 124 11.15 -10.20 10.08
CA ALA A 124 12.27 -9.28 9.98
C ALA A 124 12.46 -8.44 11.25
N GLU A 125 11.38 -7.94 11.85
CA GLU A 125 11.41 -7.19 13.11
C GLU A 125 11.98 -8.04 14.27
N ALA A 126 11.58 -9.31 14.35
CA ALA A 126 12.08 -10.22 15.38
C ALA A 126 13.58 -10.57 15.22
N GLU A 127 14.09 -10.57 13.98
CA GLU A 127 15.52 -10.77 13.71
C GLU A 127 16.37 -9.55 14.11
N GLU A 128 15.82 -8.35 14.04
CA GLU A 128 16.49 -7.11 14.44
C GLU A 128 16.58 -6.98 15.97
N GLU A 129 15.51 -7.34 16.71
CA GLU A 129 15.51 -7.35 18.18
C GLU A 129 16.46 -8.39 18.79
N ALA A 130 16.85 -9.41 18.03
CA ALA A 130 17.74 -10.49 18.48
C ALA A 130 19.24 -10.17 18.33
N GLN A 131 19.61 -9.03 17.73
CA GLN A 131 20.99 -8.58 17.52
C GLN A 131 21.46 -7.60 18.59
#